data_AF-A0A950MGL0-F1
#
_entry.id   AF-A0A950MGL0-F1
#
_cell.length_a   1.000
_cell.length_b   1.000
_cell.length_c   1.000
_cell.angle_alpha   90.00
_cell.angle_beta   90.00
_cell.angle_gamma   90.00
#
_symmetry.space_group_name_H-M   'P 1'
#
loop_
_entity.id
_entity.type
_entity.pdbx_description
1 polymer ?
#
loop_
_entity_poly.entity_id
_entity_poly.type
_entity_poly.pdbx_seq_one_letter_code
_entity_poly.pdbx_strand_id
1 'polypeptide(L)' 'AGTAVVFVVDPPRRTVIAHDRAGTTRFGPGEAAMHAALPGFAFPIDAMFEGLYLGR' A
#
# COMPACT_ATOMS: atom_id res chain seq x y z
N ALA A 1 -10.68 12.81 14.93
CA ALA A 1 -10.26 12.00 13.78
C ALA A 1 -10.20 12.89 12.53
N GLY A 2 -9.07 12.92 11.82
CA GLY A 2 -8.80 13.83 10.69
C GLY A 2 -7.77 13.28 9.70
N THR A 3 -7.54 11.96 9.72
CA THR A 3 -6.57 11.29 8.84
C THR A 3 -7.12 11.23 7.42
N ALA A 4 -6.32 11.63 6.44
CA ALA A 4 -6.73 11.67 5.03
C ALA A 4 -6.71 10.30 4.35
N VAL A 5 -5.78 9.41 4.74
CA VAL A 5 -5.68 8.03 4.26
C VAL A 5 -4.96 7.16 5.29
N VAL A 6 -5.37 5.90 5.43
CA VAL A 6 -4.65 4.85 6.17
C VAL A 6 -4.29 3.73 5.21
N PHE A 7 -3.02 3.34 5.16
CA PHE A 7 -2.58 2.16 4.41
C PHE A 7 -2.42 0.98 5.36
N VAL A 8 -3.09 -0.13 5.06
CA VAL A 8 -2.94 -1.42 5.74
C VAL A 8 -2.11 -2.33 4.85
N VAL A 9 -1.01 -2.85 5.38
CA VAL A 9 -0.09 -3.74 4.66
C VAL A 9 -0.30 -5.17 5.14
N ASP A 10 -0.54 -6.10 4.22
CA ASP A 10 -0.66 -7.55 4.45
C ASP A 10 0.51 -8.26 3.74
N PRO A 11 1.63 -8.51 4.45
CA PRO A 11 2.82 -9.14 3.88
C PRO A 11 2.60 -10.56 3.33
N PRO A 12 1.90 -11.47 4.04
CA PRO A 12 1.62 -12.81 3.52
C PRO A 12 0.92 -12.80 2.16
N ARG A 13 -0.01 -11.85 1.94
CA ARG A 13 -0.74 -11.71 0.66
C ARG A 13 -0.08 -10.73 -0.31
N ARG A 14 1.01 -10.07 0.10
CA ARG A 14 1.70 -9.00 -0.64
C ARG A 14 0.75 -7.92 -1.14
N THR A 15 -0.14 -7.47 -0.27
CA THR A 15 -1.16 -6.48 -0.63
C THR A 15 -1.20 -5.31 0.31
N VAL A 16 -1.53 -4.14 -0.24
CA VAL A 16 -1.74 -2.92 0.50
C VAL A 16 -3.18 -2.46 0.26
N ILE A 17 -3.87 -2.01 1.32
CA ILE A 17 -5.23 -1.48 1.23
C ILE A 17 -5.21 -0.05 1.75
N ALA A 18 -5.53 0.92 0.89
CA ALA A 18 -5.80 2.29 1.29
C ALA A 18 -7.24 2.41 1.75
N HIS A 19 -7.44 3.02 2.92
CA HIS A 19 -8.74 3.41 3.47
C HIS A 19 -8.81 4.93 3.56
N ASP A 20 -9.82 5.52 2.92
CA ASP A 20 -10.10 6.95 3.00
C ASP A 20 -11.61 7.20 3.18
N ARG A 21 -12.05 8.45 2.97
CA ARG A 21 -13.47 8.79 3.06
C ARG A 21 -14.30 8.30 1.87
N ALA A 22 -13.69 8.07 0.71
CA ALA A 22 -14.36 7.63 -0.49
C ALA A 22 -14.54 6.10 -0.51
N GLY A 23 -13.66 5.36 0.17
CA GLY A 23 -13.78 3.92 0.37
C GLY A 23 -12.43 3.24 0.54
N THR A 24 -12.28 2.10 -0.14
CA THR A 24 -11.04 1.31 -0.11
C THR A 24 -10.48 1.10 -1.51
N THR A 25 -9.15 1.12 -1.61
CA THR A 25 -8.43 0.76 -2.83
C THR A 25 -7.37 -0.27 -2.47
N ARG A 26 -7.33 -1.38 -3.21
CA ARG A 26 -6.37 -2.46 -3.01
C ARG A 26 -5.28 -2.36 -4.07
N PHE A 27 -4.03 -2.52 -3.62
CA PHE A 27 -2.84 -2.61 -4.46
C PHE A 27 -2.16 -3.96 -4.23
N GLY A 28 -1.77 -4.63 -5.30
CA GLY A 28 -1.09 -5.92 -5.32
C GLY A 28 0.24 -5.90 -6.09
N PRO A 29 0.84 -7.07 -6.33
CA PRO A 29 2.10 -7.19 -7.06
C PRO A 29 2.02 -6.56 -8.45
N GLY A 30 3.11 -5.93 -8.90
CA GLY A 30 3.17 -5.18 -10.17
C GLY A 30 2.47 -3.81 -10.16
N GLU A 31 1.73 -3.46 -9.10
CA GLU A 31 1.10 -2.15 -8.95
C GLU A 31 1.97 -1.21 -8.10
N ALA A 32 1.60 0.08 -8.07
CA ALA A 32 2.19 1.06 -7.17
C ALA A 32 1.09 1.64 -6.26
N ALA A 33 1.36 1.73 -4.96
CA ALA A 33 0.50 2.44 -4.03
C ALA A 33 0.55 3.94 -4.33
N MET A 34 -0.62 4.52 -4.61
CA MET A 34 -0.81 5.96 -4.88
C MET A 34 -2.07 6.44 -4.17
N HIS A 35 -2.14 7.72 -3.80
CA HIS A 35 -3.34 8.28 -3.20
C HIS A 35 -3.47 9.79 -3.43
N ALA A 36 -4.68 10.29 -3.70
CA ALA A 36 -4.93 11.71 -3.99
C ALA A 36 -4.53 12.65 -2.84
N ALA A 37 -4.61 12.17 -1.59
CA ALA A 37 -4.16 12.90 -0.41
C ALA A 37 -2.63 13.07 -0.32
N LEU A 38 -1.87 12.36 -1.14
CA LEU A 38 -0.41 12.41 -1.22
C LEU A 38 0.02 12.69 -2.67
N PRO A 39 -0.14 13.92 -3.17
CA PRO A 39 0.23 14.24 -4.55
C PRO A 39 1.71 13.95 -4.83
N GLY A 40 1.98 13.24 -5.92
CA GLY A 40 3.34 12.83 -6.30
C GLY A 40 3.89 11.61 -5.56
N PHE A 41 3.16 11.06 -4.57
CA PHE A 41 3.51 9.80 -3.95
C PHE A 41 3.17 8.62 -4.88
N ALA A 42 4.17 7.78 -5.15
CA ALA A 42 4.00 6.49 -5.78
C ALA A 42 5.05 5.53 -5.21
N PHE A 43 4.61 4.38 -4.70
CA PHE A 43 5.50 3.37 -4.14
C PHE A 43 5.23 1.99 -4.75
N PRO A 44 6.19 1.39 -5.49
CA PRO A 44 6.01 0.05 -6.08
C PRO A 44 5.75 -1.00 -5.00
N ILE A 45 4.69 -1.79 -5.16
CA ILE A 45 4.29 -2.79 -4.17
C ILE A 45 5.35 -3.90 -4.05
N ASP A 46 5.97 -4.30 -5.16
CA ASP A 46 7.01 -5.34 -5.14
C ASP A 46 8.20 -4.92 -4.28
N ALA A 47 8.65 -3.66 -4.41
CA ALA A 47 9.73 -3.10 -3.60
C ALA A 47 9.39 -3.03 -2.10
N MET A 48 8.10 -2.91 -1.74
CA MET A 48 7.66 -2.88 -0.34
C MET A 48 7.92 -4.21 0.37
N PHE A 49 7.88 -5.30 -0.40
CA PHE A 49 8.02 -6.66 0.13
C PHE A 49 9.38 -7.30 -0.16
N GLU A 50 10.30 -6.58 -0.78
CA GLU A 50 11.69 -7.01 -0.93
C GLU A 50 12.34 -7.20 0.45
N GLY A 51 13.03 -8.32 0.65
CA GLY A 51 13.74 -8.61 1.90
C GLY A 51 12.86 -9.00 3.11
N LEU A 52 11.53 -8.98 3.00
CA LEU A 52 10.66 -9.46 4.11
C LEU A 52 10.69 -10.99 4.28
N TYR A 53 11.24 -11.72 3.32
CA TYR A 53 11.52 -13.15 3.41
C TYR A 53 13.02 -13.43 3.48
N LEU A 54 13.73 -12.75 4.40
CA LEU A 54 15.07 -13.14 4.83
C LEU A 54 14.97 -14.34 5.78
N GLY A 55 14.67 -15.50 5.22
CA GLY A 55 14.50 -16.74 5.98
C GLY A 55 14.43 -17.95 5.05
N ARG A 56 15.61 -18.40 4.61
CA ARG A 56 15.82 -19.77 4.17
C ARG A 56 16.88 -20.39 5.05
#